data_AF-A0A9D7HLL4-F1
#
_entry.id   AF-A0A9D7HLL4-F1
#
_cell.length_a   1.000
_cell.length_b   1.000
_cell.length_c   1.000
_cell.angle_alpha   90.00
_cell.angle_beta   90.00
_cell.angle_gamma   90.00
#
_symmetry.space_group_name_H-M   'P 1'
#
loop_
_entity.id
_entity.type
_entity.pdbx_description
1 polymer ?
#
loop_
_entity_poly.entity_id
_entity_poly.type
_entity_poly.pdbx_seq_one_letter_code
_entity_poly.pdbx_strand_id
1 'polypeptide(L)'
;MSRISASVGRSDNGTRQCHNLPADQSLVIGLLNRIGQAQGGRRENPLPTNVVRGAATTDLYQAILAFQRAQHLSVDGHVDPEQATLRRLDELAGAPTAAIRSTPTADLPDSIHRSANYVERRVHGVGIVGLGGPFRLDLDANGTRNFTMPRSRFNLSPDPFSGNAEVALTGIYPNEPQALAAVQSSVARRPGFVVYAHYRGPENIIFPTIMSATTTPALIRALQRALDEERQYAQAASSTLLQAFFTLAGLRYAPVVRAAPAAAVATDLQALRQTAQTLLRNQPAGRAVVNLAGAGEVSGAINLNPLVGQQVQAIPNLVRAGAEMVGEIFPAGSVNRIVANDVILGQVNWATTARGCFTALRSGGTVSIAPYAGQLAEHLEAIAAALRSAGFRNVAVEAGRFVTAIKP
;
A
#
# COMPACT_ATOMS: atom_id res chain seq x y z
N MET A 1 -12.55 -7.70 34.24
CA MET A 1 -13.59 -6.69 33.93
C MET A 1 -12.91 -5.49 33.32
N SER A 2 -13.43 -5.07 32.18
CA SER A 2 -13.12 -3.80 31.55
C SER A 2 -13.46 -2.65 32.48
N ARG A 3 -12.72 -1.55 32.37
CA ARG A 3 -13.01 -0.27 33.05
C ARG A 3 -13.02 0.84 32.02
N ILE A 4 -14.01 1.71 32.11
CA ILE A 4 -14.05 2.98 31.39
C ILE A 4 -13.85 4.12 32.39
N SER A 5 -13.17 5.18 31.97
CA SER A 5 -12.87 6.32 32.83
C SER A 5 -14.01 7.33 32.90
N ALA A 6 -14.87 7.37 31.87
CA ALA A 6 -16.04 8.23 31.82
C ALA A 6 -17.18 7.61 30.98
N SER A 7 -18.38 8.17 31.10
CA SER A 7 -19.57 7.69 30.40
C SER A 7 -19.45 7.78 28.88
N VAL A 8 -19.93 6.74 28.19
CA VAL A 8 -19.93 6.60 26.72
C VAL A 8 -21.36 6.52 26.20
N GLY A 9 -21.72 7.32 25.21
CA GLY A 9 -23.04 7.33 24.57
C GLY A 9 -23.66 8.73 24.55
N ARG A 10 -24.99 8.77 24.64
CA ARG A 10 -25.78 10.00 24.73
C ARG A 10 -26.85 9.85 25.80
N SER A 11 -27.06 10.88 26.62
CA SER A 11 -28.14 10.96 27.61
C SER A 11 -29.31 11.79 27.07
N ASP A 12 -30.34 11.98 27.90
CA ASP A 12 -31.49 12.85 27.62
C ASP A 12 -32.18 12.51 26.28
N ASN A 13 -32.51 11.22 26.10
CA ASN A 13 -33.09 10.67 24.86
C ASN A 13 -32.27 10.96 23.59
N GLY A 14 -30.94 10.98 23.74
CA GLY A 14 -30.01 11.14 22.63
C GLY A 14 -29.64 12.57 22.29
N THR A 15 -30.14 13.55 23.05
CA THR A 15 -29.90 14.99 22.82
C THR A 15 -28.60 15.50 23.43
N ARG A 16 -28.09 14.86 24.49
CA ARG A 16 -26.87 15.28 25.19
C ARG A 16 -25.76 14.25 25.02
N GLN A 17 -24.58 14.69 24.58
CA GLN A 17 -23.40 13.83 24.50
C GLN A 17 -22.83 13.57 25.90
N CYS A 18 -22.46 12.33 26.19
CA CYS A 18 -21.63 12.00 27.34
C CYS A 18 -20.16 12.46 27.13
N HIS A 19 -19.28 12.19 28.10
CA HIS A 19 -17.86 12.54 27.99
C HIS A 19 -17.16 11.93 26.77
N ASN A 20 -17.52 10.68 26.40
CA ASN A 20 -17.11 10.05 25.16
C ASN A 20 -15.59 10.13 24.93
N LEU A 21 -14.80 9.68 25.91
CA LEU A 21 -13.35 9.59 25.75
C LEU A 21 -13.02 8.54 24.67
N PRO A 22 -12.05 8.79 23.76
CA PRO A 22 -11.74 7.86 22.67
C PRO A 22 -11.42 6.43 23.12
N ALA A 23 -10.69 6.27 24.21
CA ALA A 23 -10.34 4.95 24.76
C ALA A 23 -11.58 4.19 25.25
N ASP A 24 -12.46 4.86 25.99
CA ASP A 24 -13.69 4.28 26.52
C ASP A 24 -14.66 3.92 25.40
N GLN A 25 -14.81 4.78 24.39
CA GLN A 25 -15.61 4.48 23.19
C GLN A 25 -15.10 3.23 22.48
N SER A 26 -13.79 3.15 22.25
CA SER A 26 -13.16 2.01 21.57
C SER A 26 -13.38 0.71 22.34
N LEU A 27 -13.32 0.79 23.68
CA LEU A 27 -13.59 -0.34 24.56
C LEU A 27 -15.04 -0.82 24.46
N VAL A 28 -16.02 0.09 24.55
CA VAL A 28 -17.44 -0.25 24.45
C VAL A 28 -17.77 -0.81 23.07
N ILE A 29 -17.24 -0.21 22.00
CA ILE A 29 -17.34 -0.72 20.62
C ILE A 29 -16.78 -2.15 20.54
N GLY A 30 -15.59 -2.39 21.10
CA GLY A 30 -14.96 -3.70 21.10
C GLY A 30 -15.72 -4.76 21.90
N LEU A 31 -16.46 -4.37 22.94
CA LEU A 31 -17.36 -5.26 23.68
C LEU A 31 -18.61 -5.58 22.85
N LEU A 32 -19.29 -4.57 22.32
CA LEU A 32 -20.49 -4.74 21.49
C LEU A 32 -20.20 -5.62 20.25
N ASN A 33 -19.07 -5.40 19.58
CA ASN A 33 -18.64 -6.18 18.41
C ASN A 33 -18.30 -7.65 18.73
N ARG A 34 -18.23 -8.05 20.00
CA ARG A 34 -18.05 -9.46 20.40
C ARG A 34 -19.37 -10.15 20.74
N ILE A 35 -20.45 -9.41 20.96
CA ILE A 35 -21.73 -9.94 21.39
C ILE A 35 -22.62 -10.17 20.15
N GLY A 36 -23.32 -11.30 20.09
CA GLY A 36 -24.17 -11.64 18.95
C GLY A 36 -25.40 -10.73 18.86
N GLN A 37 -25.93 -10.54 17.65
CA GLN A 37 -27.06 -9.64 17.40
C GLN A 37 -28.32 -10.04 18.18
N ALA A 38 -28.57 -11.34 18.40
CA ALA A 38 -29.69 -11.82 19.21
C ALA A 38 -29.60 -11.36 20.69
N GLN A 39 -28.41 -11.02 21.17
CA GLN A 39 -28.15 -10.48 22.50
C GLN A 39 -28.02 -8.95 22.49
N GLY A 40 -28.36 -8.30 21.37
CA GLY A 40 -28.26 -6.86 21.16
C GLY A 40 -26.83 -6.36 20.86
N GLY A 41 -25.90 -7.26 20.60
CA GLY A 41 -24.54 -6.90 20.17
C GLY A 41 -24.43 -6.61 18.68
N ARG A 42 -23.19 -6.49 18.21
CA ARG A 42 -22.83 -6.07 16.84
C ARG A 42 -21.85 -7.03 16.16
N ARG A 43 -21.71 -8.27 16.62
CA ARG A 43 -20.75 -9.25 16.06
C ARG A 43 -20.93 -9.49 14.57
N GLU A 44 -22.16 -9.61 14.11
CA GLU A 44 -22.50 -9.91 12.71
C GLU A 44 -22.41 -8.67 11.81
N ASN A 45 -22.55 -7.47 12.39
CA ASN A 45 -22.37 -6.19 11.70
C ASN A 45 -21.58 -5.20 12.57
N PRO A 46 -20.25 -5.36 12.63
CA PRO A 46 -19.39 -4.63 13.57
C PRO A 46 -19.45 -3.13 13.37
N LEU A 47 -19.44 -2.40 14.50
CA LEU A 47 -19.26 -0.96 14.50
C LEU A 47 -17.82 -0.60 14.07
N PRO A 48 -17.63 0.46 13.28
CA PRO A 48 -16.29 0.96 12.96
C PRO A 48 -15.59 1.50 14.21
N THR A 49 -14.26 1.40 14.25
CA THR A 49 -13.43 1.86 15.38
C THR A 49 -13.07 3.35 15.31
N ASN A 50 -13.71 4.10 14.41
CA ASN A 50 -13.43 5.52 14.18
C ASN A 50 -14.16 6.33 15.26
N VAL A 51 -13.47 6.68 16.34
CA VAL A 51 -14.05 7.39 17.49
C VAL A 51 -13.75 8.89 17.45
N VAL A 52 -14.71 9.71 17.88
CA VAL A 52 -14.56 11.17 17.96
C VAL A 52 -14.59 11.58 19.43
N ARG A 53 -13.56 12.30 19.90
CA ARG A 53 -13.54 12.79 21.29
C ARG A 53 -14.76 13.66 21.57
N GLY A 54 -15.48 13.38 22.65
CA GLY A 54 -16.63 14.17 23.08
C GLY A 54 -17.93 13.91 22.31
N ALA A 55 -17.94 13.01 21.33
CA ALA A 55 -19.13 12.70 20.55
C ALA A 55 -19.24 11.21 20.25
N ALA A 56 -20.33 10.58 20.70
CA ALA A 56 -20.72 9.26 20.26
C ALA A 56 -21.42 9.34 18.90
N THR A 57 -21.00 8.51 17.96
CA THR A 57 -21.67 8.37 16.66
C THR A 57 -23.11 7.87 16.85
N THR A 58 -23.97 8.13 15.86
CA THR A 58 -25.36 7.66 15.90
C THR A 58 -25.42 6.13 15.96
N ASP A 59 -24.52 5.45 15.25
CA ASP A 59 -24.45 3.98 15.26
C ASP A 59 -24.06 3.41 16.62
N LEU A 60 -23.07 4.02 17.30
CA LEU A 60 -22.68 3.61 18.65
C LEU A 60 -23.85 3.81 19.63
N TYR A 61 -24.51 4.96 19.58
CA TYR A 61 -25.69 5.24 20.41
C TYR A 61 -26.81 4.23 20.20
N GLN A 62 -27.16 3.93 18.94
CA GLN A 62 -28.20 2.95 18.62
C GLN A 62 -27.81 1.53 19.03
N ALA A 63 -26.53 1.17 18.92
CA ALA A 63 -26.04 -0.13 19.38
C ALA A 63 -26.12 -0.28 20.91
N ILE A 64 -25.81 0.77 21.67
CA ILE A 64 -25.98 0.77 23.14
C ILE A 64 -27.45 0.58 23.50
N LEU A 65 -28.37 1.32 22.87
CA LEU A 65 -29.81 1.16 23.09
C LEU A 65 -30.31 -0.24 22.75
N ALA A 66 -29.86 -0.81 21.62
CA ALA A 66 -30.23 -2.15 21.20
C ALA A 66 -29.78 -3.20 22.22
N PHE A 67 -28.53 -3.08 22.69
CA PHE A 67 -27.97 -3.94 23.73
C PHE A 67 -28.76 -3.84 25.04
N GLN A 68 -29.01 -2.62 25.53
CA GLN A 68 -29.75 -2.38 26.76
C GLN A 68 -31.16 -3.00 26.71
N ARG A 69 -31.89 -2.83 25.61
CA ARG A 69 -33.21 -3.45 25.41
C ARG A 69 -33.14 -4.97 25.42
N ALA A 70 -32.20 -5.55 24.67
CA ALA A 70 -32.05 -7.00 24.55
C ALA A 70 -31.63 -7.67 25.87
N GLN A 71 -30.94 -6.94 26.74
CA GLN A 71 -30.49 -7.43 28.04
C GLN A 71 -31.41 -7.02 29.20
N HIS A 72 -32.57 -6.40 28.92
CA HIS A 72 -33.53 -5.92 29.92
C HIS A 72 -32.89 -4.99 30.97
N LEU A 73 -32.00 -4.10 30.51
CA LEU A 73 -31.32 -3.08 31.33
C LEU A 73 -32.06 -1.73 31.25
N SER A 74 -31.57 -0.72 31.98
CA SER A 74 -31.97 0.68 31.76
C SER A 74 -31.69 1.08 30.32
N VAL A 75 -32.70 1.58 29.61
CA VAL A 75 -32.62 1.96 28.19
C VAL A 75 -32.44 3.46 28.07
N ASP A 76 -31.25 3.94 28.45
CA ASP A 76 -30.89 5.35 28.53
C ASP A 76 -29.83 5.76 27.48
N GLY A 77 -29.32 4.80 26.70
CA GLY A 77 -28.43 5.02 25.58
C GLY A 77 -27.00 5.43 25.93
N HIS A 78 -26.58 5.21 27.18
CA HIS A 78 -25.19 5.39 27.59
C HIS A 78 -24.68 4.24 28.49
N VAL A 79 -23.36 4.15 28.59
CA VAL A 79 -22.64 3.17 29.41
C VAL A 79 -21.79 3.93 30.41
N ASP A 80 -22.11 3.76 31.68
CA ASP A 80 -21.40 4.39 32.79
C ASP A 80 -20.34 3.48 33.40
N PRO A 81 -19.27 4.07 34.00
CA PRO A 81 -18.32 3.32 34.79
C PRO A 81 -19.00 2.49 35.89
N GLU A 82 -18.59 1.24 36.04
CA GLU A 82 -19.01 0.33 37.12
C GLU A 82 -20.52 -0.03 37.17
N GLN A 83 -21.31 0.45 36.21
CA GLN A 83 -22.75 0.19 36.15
C GLN A 83 -23.10 -1.16 35.50
N ALA A 84 -24.36 -1.58 35.68
CA ALA A 84 -24.88 -2.86 35.21
C ALA A 84 -24.65 -3.12 33.70
N THR A 85 -24.78 -2.09 32.86
CA THR A 85 -24.57 -2.19 31.41
C THR A 85 -23.15 -2.62 31.06
N LEU A 86 -22.12 -2.00 31.68
CA LEU A 86 -20.73 -2.35 31.42
C LEU A 86 -20.41 -3.76 31.92
N ARG A 87 -20.91 -4.14 33.11
CA ARG A 87 -20.74 -5.50 33.65
C ARG A 87 -21.33 -6.56 32.72
N ARG A 88 -22.54 -6.31 32.21
CA ARG A 88 -23.22 -7.22 31.30
C ARG A 88 -22.53 -7.33 29.94
N LEU A 89 -22.00 -6.23 29.42
CA LEU A 89 -21.16 -6.25 28.22
C LEU A 89 -19.93 -7.15 28.42
N ASP A 90 -19.23 -7.02 29.55
CA ASP A 90 -18.07 -7.86 29.87
C ASP A 90 -18.43 -9.34 30.01
N GLU A 91 -19.52 -9.66 30.72
CA GLU A 91 -19.99 -11.04 30.88
C GLU A 91 -20.25 -11.71 29.52
N LEU A 92 -20.98 -11.03 28.63
CA LEU A 92 -21.36 -11.60 27.34
C LEU A 92 -20.23 -11.59 26.31
N ALA A 93 -19.35 -10.59 26.36
CA ALA A 93 -18.16 -10.54 25.51
C ALA A 93 -17.04 -11.47 25.98
N GLY A 94 -17.03 -11.83 27.27
CA GLY A 94 -16.08 -12.73 27.91
C GLY A 94 -16.56 -14.19 28.00
N ALA A 95 -17.88 -14.43 27.86
CA ALA A 95 -18.41 -15.79 27.78
C ALA A 95 -17.71 -16.52 26.62
N PRO A 96 -17.03 -17.66 26.86
CA PRO A 96 -16.50 -18.46 25.79
C PRO A 96 -17.69 -18.85 24.92
N THR A 97 -17.74 -18.28 23.71
CA THR A 97 -18.64 -18.73 22.66
C THR A 97 -18.49 -20.24 22.65
N ALA A 98 -19.55 -20.99 22.96
CA ALA A 98 -19.50 -22.44 23.06
C ALA A 98 -18.74 -22.94 21.84
N ALA A 99 -17.48 -23.34 22.06
CA ALA A 99 -16.61 -23.70 20.97
C ALA A 99 -17.27 -24.91 20.34
N ILE A 100 -17.65 -24.80 19.07
CA ILE A 100 -17.86 -25.97 18.24
C ILE A 100 -16.56 -26.76 18.43
N ARG A 101 -16.63 -27.87 19.18
CA ARG A 101 -15.50 -28.76 19.40
C ARG A 101 -15.23 -29.46 18.08
N SER A 102 -14.59 -28.77 17.15
CA SER A 102 -13.87 -29.41 16.07
C SER A 102 -12.60 -29.98 16.68
N THR A 103 -12.58 -31.29 16.85
CA THR A 103 -11.40 -32.06 17.24
C THR A 103 -10.22 -31.61 16.38
N PRO A 104 -9.07 -31.23 16.97
CA PRO A 104 -7.92 -30.78 16.18
C PRO A 104 -7.36 -31.97 15.40
N THR A 105 -7.66 -32.02 14.11
CA THR A 105 -7.02 -32.92 13.16
C THR A 105 -5.61 -32.41 12.89
N ALA A 106 -4.62 -33.29 12.89
CA ALA A 106 -3.20 -32.93 12.73
C ALA A 106 -2.87 -32.26 11.37
N ASP A 107 -3.81 -32.23 10.43
CA ASP A 107 -3.67 -31.63 9.08
C ASP A 107 -4.07 -30.14 8.99
N LEU A 108 -4.39 -29.49 10.12
CA LEU A 108 -5.00 -28.16 10.10
C LEU A 108 -4.13 -27.02 9.52
N PRO A 109 -2.81 -26.91 9.82
CA PRO A 109 -2.00 -25.78 9.31
C PRO A 109 -2.00 -25.70 7.79
N ASP A 110 -1.80 -26.84 7.13
CA ASP A 110 -1.82 -26.94 5.66
C ASP A 110 -3.20 -26.60 5.08
N SER A 111 -4.28 -26.99 5.77
CA SER A 111 -5.64 -26.64 5.35
C SER A 111 -5.92 -25.14 5.42
N ILE A 112 -5.34 -24.44 6.41
CA ILE A 112 -5.50 -22.98 6.56
C ILE A 112 -4.78 -22.25 5.44
N HIS A 113 -3.54 -22.60 5.12
CA HIS A 113 -2.78 -21.97 4.03
C HIS A 113 -3.39 -22.21 2.64
N ARG A 114 -4.19 -23.28 2.49
CA ARG A 114 -4.96 -23.56 1.27
C ARG A 114 -6.29 -22.79 1.18
N SER A 115 -6.75 -22.19 2.27
CA SER A 115 -8.01 -21.45 2.31
C SER A 115 -7.99 -20.24 1.35
N ALA A 116 -9.06 -20.05 0.57
CA ALA A 116 -9.23 -18.86 -0.27
C ALA A 116 -9.24 -17.54 0.53
N ASN A 117 -9.56 -17.63 1.83
CA ASN A 117 -9.54 -16.48 2.74
C ASN A 117 -8.20 -16.27 3.41
N TYR A 118 -7.19 -17.12 3.19
CA TYR A 118 -5.85 -16.89 3.71
C TYR A 118 -5.23 -15.65 3.07
N VAL A 119 -4.61 -14.79 3.88
CA VAL A 119 -4.09 -13.49 3.43
C VAL A 119 -3.21 -13.60 2.18
N GLU A 120 -2.36 -14.63 2.12
CA GLU A 120 -1.46 -14.84 0.99
C GLU A 120 -2.18 -15.19 -0.32
N ARG A 121 -3.37 -15.79 -0.25
CA ARG A 121 -4.20 -16.08 -1.43
C ARG A 121 -5.15 -14.96 -1.78
N ARG A 122 -5.54 -14.18 -0.78
CA ARG A 122 -6.55 -13.13 -0.93
C ARG A 122 -5.97 -11.81 -1.42
N VAL A 123 -4.71 -11.52 -1.10
CA VAL A 123 -4.01 -10.31 -1.54
C VAL A 123 -3.48 -10.49 -2.96
N HIS A 124 -3.89 -9.62 -3.87
CA HIS A 124 -3.48 -9.60 -5.28
C HIS A 124 -2.34 -8.63 -5.56
N GLY A 125 -2.20 -7.58 -4.74
CA GLY A 125 -1.19 -6.54 -4.90
C GLY A 125 -0.82 -5.90 -3.57
N VAL A 126 0.32 -5.23 -3.55
CA VAL A 126 0.76 -4.44 -2.39
C VAL A 126 1.27 -3.08 -2.85
N GLY A 127 1.12 -2.08 -1.98
CA GLY A 127 1.66 -0.75 -2.18
C GLY A 127 2.08 -0.12 -0.86
N ILE A 128 2.59 1.11 -0.93
CA ILE A 128 2.98 1.90 0.24
C ILE A 128 2.24 3.23 0.17
N VAL A 129 1.55 3.60 1.25
CA VAL A 129 0.79 4.85 1.31
C VAL A 129 1.74 6.01 1.66
N GLY A 130 2.34 6.60 0.63
CA GLY A 130 3.34 7.67 0.80
C GLY A 130 4.69 7.18 1.31
N LEU A 131 5.73 8.02 1.21
CA LEU A 131 7.07 7.66 1.64
C LEU A 131 7.11 7.42 3.17
N GLY A 132 7.57 6.24 3.59
CA GLY A 132 7.62 5.79 4.97
C GLY A 132 6.28 5.30 5.54
N GLY A 133 5.18 5.37 4.78
CA GLY A 133 3.84 5.08 5.28
C GLY A 133 3.50 3.59 5.41
N PRO A 134 2.28 3.25 5.86
CA PRO A 134 1.84 1.86 6.01
C PRO A 134 1.76 1.13 4.67
N PHE A 135 1.75 -0.20 4.71
CA PHE A 135 1.50 -1.01 3.54
C PHE A 135 0.01 -0.99 3.18
N ARG A 136 -0.29 -0.84 1.89
CA ARG A 136 -1.61 -1.08 1.30
C ARG A 136 -1.65 -2.52 0.80
N LEU A 137 -2.68 -3.27 1.16
CA LEU A 137 -2.92 -4.63 0.67
C LEU A 137 -4.16 -4.62 -0.23
N ASP A 138 -3.97 -4.97 -1.49
CA ASP A 138 -5.01 -4.92 -2.52
C ASP A 138 -5.73 -6.28 -2.60
N LEU A 139 -7.05 -6.27 -2.40
CA LEU A 139 -7.92 -7.44 -2.34
C LEU A 139 -8.59 -7.77 -3.68
N ASP A 140 -8.34 -6.96 -4.69
CA ASP A 140 -8.68 -7.26 -6.07
C ASP A 140 -7.52 -6.83 -6.96
N ALA A 141 -7.52 -7.32 -8.20
CA ALA A 141 -6.46 -6.97 -9.17
C ALA A 141 -6.38 -5.46 -9.42
N ASN A 142 -7.48 -4.75 -9.24
CA ASN A 142 -7.64 -3.34 -9.62
C ASN A 142 -7.21 -2.39 -8.50
N GLY A 143 -6.91 -2.90 -7.30
CA GLY A 143 -6.62 -2.11 -6.10
C GLY A 143 -7.82 -1.32 -5.55
N THR A 144 -9.05 -1.61 -6.01
CA THR A 144 -10.25 -0.85 -5.60
C THR A 144 -10.65 -1.20 -4.18
N ARG A 145 -10.65 -2.50 -3.86
CA ARG A 145 -10.78 -3.00 -2.49
C ARG A 145 -9.40 -3.16 -1.90
N ASN A 146 -9.10 -2.36 -0.89
CA ASN A 146 -7.82 -2.44 -0.19
C ASN A 146 -8.01 -2.05 1.28
N PHE A 147 -7.01 -2.38 2.09
CA PHE A 147 -6.87 -1.85 3.43
C PHE A 147 -5.39 -1.62 3.75
N THR A 148 -5.14 -0.82 4.78
CA THR A 148 -3.78 -0.48 5.19
C THR A 148 -3.37 -1.24 6.45
N MET A 149 -2.08 -1.56 6.53
CA MET A 149 -1.50 -2.24 7.67
C MET A 149 -0.15 -1.62 8.06
N PRO A 150 0.11 -1.37 9.36
CA PRO A 150 1.40 -0.86 9.80
C PRO A 150 2.56 -1.75 9.37
N ARG A 151 3.70 -1.16 8.97
CA ARG A 151 4.89 -1.93 8.57
C ARG A 151 5.40 -2.89 9.65
N SER A 152 5.25 -2.49 10.91
CA SER A 152 5.64 -3.29 12.08
C SER A 152 4.92 -4.63 12.22
N ARG A 153 3.87 -4.87 11.42
CA ARG A 153 3.17 -6.15 11.36
C ARG A 153 3.89 -7.22 10.56
N PHE A 154 4.86 -6.83 9.74
CA PHE A 154 5.55 -7.71 8.81
C PHE A 154 7.01 -7.88 9.23
N ASN A 155 7.45 -9.13 9.34
CA ASN A 155 8.84 -9.48 9.56
C ASN A 155 9.52 -9.62 8.19
N LEU A 156 10.03 -8.50 7.68
CA LEU A 156 10.58 -8.43 6.33
C LEU A 156 12.05 -8.88 6.25
N SER A 157 12.80 -8.84 7.35
CA SER A 157 14.11 -9.48 7.52
C SER A 157 14.67 -9.19 8.93
N PRO A 158 15.26 -10.18 9.64
CA PRO A 158 15.31 -11.61 9.32
C PRO A 158 13.97 -12.32 9.59
N ASP A 159 13.78 -13.52 9.04
CA ASP A 159 12.58 -14.34 9.32
C ASP A 159 12.67 -14.93 10.75
N PRO A 160 11.72 -14.63 11.66
CA PRO A 160 11.75 -15.11 13.04
C PRO A 160 11.76 -16.64 13.16
N PHE A 161 11.29 -17.38 12.15
CA PHE A 161 11.30 -18.85 12.17
C PHE A 161 12.65 -19.45 11.75
N SER A 162 13.55 -18.67 11.15
CA SER A 162 14.83 -19.18 10.65
C SER A 162 15.70 -19.71 11.81
N GLY A 163 15.92 -21.03 11.83
CA GLY A 163 16.72 -21.72 12.85
C GLY A 163 15.97 -22.06 14.14
N ASN A 164 14.66 -21.80 14.20
CA ASN A 164 13.83 -22.10 15.38
C ASN A 164 12.80 -23.19 15.07
N ALA A 165 12.42 -23.97 16.09
CA ALA A 165 11.32 -24.91 15.97
C ALA A 165 9.97 -24.16 16.03
N GLU A 166 9.09 -24.47 15.08
CA GLU A 166 7.80 -23.80 14.90
C GLU A 166 6.65 -24.56 15.59
N VAL A 167 5.70 -23.81 16.16
CA VAL A 167 4.41 -24.34 16.61
C VAL A 167 3.27 -23.46 16.10
N ALA A 168 2.50 -23.98 15.15
CA ALA A 168 1.23 -23.40 14.75
C ALA A 168 0.11 -23.84 15.71
N LEU A 169 -0.59 -22.89 16.33
CA LEU A 169 -1.83 -23.21 17.05
C LEU A 169 -2.93 -23.57 16.04
N THR A 170 -3.63 -24.67 16.28
CA THR A 170 -4.57 -25.27 15.32
C THR A 170 -5.86 -24.47 15.13
N GLY A 171 -6.15 -23.44 15.93
CA GLY A 171 -7.39 -22.66 15.81
C GLY A 171 -7.26 -21.41 14.92
N ILE A 172 -8.36 -21.05 14.24
CA ILE A 172 -8.57 -19.69 13.73
C ILE A 172 -9.35 -18.91 14.78
N TYR A 173 -8.67 -17.96 15.43
CA TYR A 173 -9.25 -17.11 16.46
C TYR A 173 -10.17 -16.04 15.84
N PRO A 174 -11.25 -15.64 16.54
CA PRO A 174 -12.16 -14.59 16.06
C PRO A 174 -11.51 -13.24 15.75
N ASN A 175 -10.42 -12.91 16.44
CA ASN A 175 -9.68 -11.66 16.26
C ASN A 175 -8.24 -11.81 16.76
N GLU A 176 -7.42 -10.84 16.42
CA GLU A 176 -6.00 -10.86 16.74
C GLU A 176 -5.67 -10.83 18.25
N PRO A 177 -6.29 -9.98 19.10
CA PRO A 177 -5.99 -10.01 20.53
C PRO A 177 -6.15 -11.39 21.17
N GLN A 178 -7.17 -12.15 20.75
CA GLN A 178 -7.38 -13.52 21.23
C GLN A 178 -6.30 -14.48 20.72
N ALA A 179 -5.88 -14.36 19.46
CA ALA A 179 -4.79 -15.16 18.92
C ALA A 179 -3.47 -14.87 19.64
N LEU A 180 -3.15 -13.59 19.88
CA LEU A 180 -1.95 -13.18 20.60
C LEU A 180 -1.95 -13.67 22.05
N ALA A 181 -3.08 -13.58 22.76
CA ALA A 181 -3.20 -14.11 24.12
C ALA A 181 -2.96 -15.63 24.16
N ALA A 182 -3.46 -16.36 23.16
CA ALA A 182 -3.23 -17.79 23.05
C ALA A 182 -1.78 -18.15 22.71
N VAL A 183 -1.13 -17.37 21.84
CA VAL A 183 0.31 -17.48 21.55
C VAL A 183 1.12 -17.27 22.82
N GLN A 184 0.89 -16.16 23.55
CA GLN A 184 1.60 -15.85 24.80
C GLN A 184 1.47 -16.97 25.84
N SER A 185 0.25 -17.49 26.04
CA SER A 185 -0.01 -18.61 26.95
C SER A 185 0.68 -19.91 26.53
N SER A 186 0.98 -20.07 25.24
CA SER A 186 1.63 -21.27 24.68
C SER A 186 3.15 -21.15 24.71
N VAL A 187 3.70 -19.96 24.44
CA VAL A 187 5.13 -19.67 24.57
C VAL A 187 5.63 -19.96 25.99
N ALA A 188 4.86 -19.55 27.01
CA ALA A 188 5.20 -19.81 28.42
C ALA A 188 5.35 -21.31 28.75
N ARG A 189 4.70 -22.19 27.96
CA ARG A 189 4.75 -23.66 28.14
C ARG A 189 5.78 -24.35 27.24
N ARG A 190 6.37 -23.63 26.29
CA ARG A 190 7.29 -24.16 25.26
C ARG A 190 8.45 -23.19 25.02
N PRO A 191 9.36 -23.02 26.00
CA PRO A 191 10.53 -22.18 25.80
C PRO A 191 11.37 -22.71 24.62
N GLY A 192 11.88 -21.80 23.79
CA GLY A 192 12.70 -22.13 22.61
C GLY A 192 11.91 -22.42 21.31
N PHE A 193 10.58 -22.36 21.34
CA PHE A 193 9.76 -22.48 20.14
C PHE A 193 9.22 -21.12 19.69
N VAL A 194 9.13 -20.91 18.38
CA VAL A 194 8.38 -19.80 17.80
C VAL A 194 6.94 -20.25 17.63
N VAL A 195 6.05 -19.70 18.44
CA VAL A 195 4.63 -20.02 18.42
C VAL A 195 3.87 -18.93 17.68
N TYR A 196 2.96 -19.33 16.79
CA TYR A 196 2.04 -18.41 16.12
C TYR A 196 0.64 -19.03 16.03
N ALA A 197 -0.33 -18.19 15.75
CA ALA A 197 -1.73 -18.56 15.60
C ALA A 197 -2.34 -17.87 14.38
N HIS A 198 -3.56 -18.25 14.02
CA HIS A 198 -4.31 -17.64 12.93
C HIS A 198 -5.52 -16.88 13.47
N TYR A 199 -5.90 -15.76 12.87
CA TYR A 199 -7.10 -15.03 13.26
C TYR A 199 -7.87 -14.47 12.08
N ARG A 200 -9.15 -14.19 12.27
CA ARG A 200 -9.99 -13.47 11.31
C ARG A 200 -9.81 -11.96 11.47
N GLY A 201 -9.31 -11.31 10.42
CA GLY A 201 -9.16 -9.87 10.33
C GLY A 201 -10.26 -9.22 9.48
N PRO A 202 -9.99 -8.03 8.91
CA PRO A 202 -10.91 -7.35 8.00
C PRO A 202 -11.39 -8.26 6.87
N GLU A 203 -12.64 -8.09 6.45
CA GLU A 203 -13.27 -8.87 5.37
C GLU A 203 -13.20 -10.40 5.54
N ASN A 204 -13.13 -10.87 6.79
CA ASN A 204 -13.04 -12.30 7.13
C ASN A 204 -11.76 -12.99 6.61
N ILE A 205 -10.72 -12.22 6.33
CA ILE A 205 -9.42 -12.71 5.88
C ILE A 205 -8.68 -13.35 7.06
N ILE A 206 -8.03 -14.48 6.81
CA ILE A 206 -7.27 -15.23 7.81
C ILE A 206 -5.81 -14.74 7.78
N PHE A 207 -5.34 -14.20 8.89
CA PHE A 207 -3.96 -13.73 9.07
C PHE A 207 -3.24 -14.60 10.09
N PRO A 208 -1.94 -14.89 9.89
CA PRO A 208 -1.11 -15.38 10.97
C PRO A 208 -0.76 -14.22 11.93
N THR A 209 -0.53 -14.51 13.22
CA THR A 209 -0.04 -13.53 14.20
C THR A 209 1.38 -13.06 13.92
N ILE A 210 2.13 -13.83 13.13
CA ILE A 210 3.47 -13.48 12.64
C ILE A 210 3.40 -13.58 11.12
N MET A 211 3.44 -12.46 10.41
CA MET A 211 3.60 -12.43 8.95
C MET A 211 5.09 -12.36 8.63
N SER A 212 5.62 -13.44 8.05
CA SER A 212 7.03 -13.57 7.66
C SER A 212 7.17 -14.42 6.40
N ALA A 213 8.41 -14.63 5.94
CA ALA A 213 8.68 -15.44 4.75
C ALA A 213 8.24 -16.91 4.92
N THR A 214 8.13 -17.39 6.16
CA THR A 214 7.62 -18.72 6.50
C THR A 214 6.10 -18.81 6.42
N THR A 215 5.38 -17.86 7.01
CA THR A 215 3.92 -17.92 7.07
C THR A 215 3.25 -17.32 5.84
N THR A 216 3.87 -16.33 5.20
CA THR A 216 3.29 -15.58 4.06
C THR A 216 4.32 -15.29 2.95
N PRO A 217 5.02 -16.30 2.40
CA PRO A 217 6.17 -16.11 1.51
C PRO A 217 5.96 -15.18 0.31
N ALA A 218 4.87 -15.35 -0.44
CA ALA A 218 4.57 -14.55 -1.63
C ALA A 218 4.28 -13.09 -1.26
N LEU A 219 3.52 -12.88 -0.18
CA LEU A 219 3.20 -11.54 0.32
C LEU A 219 4.47 -10.81 0.77
N ILE A 220 5.34 -11.46 1.55
CA ILE A 220 6.58 -10.85 2.02
C ILE A 220 7.52 -10.50 0.86
N ARG A 221 7.65 -11.37 -0.15
CA ARG A 221 8.40 -11.04 -1.38
C ARG A 221 7.82 -9.84 -2.13
N ALA A 222 6.49 -9.71 -2.17
CA ALA A 222 5.86 -8.55 -2.79
C ALA A 222 6.15 -7.27 -1.99
N LEU A 223 6.07 -7.31 -0.65
CA LEU A 223 6.35 -6.18 0.22
C LEU A 223 7.82 -5.75 0.20
N GLN A 224 8.75 -6.71 0.16
CA GLN A 224 10.19 -6.42 -0.01
C GLN A 224 10.45 -5.69 -1.32
N ARG A 225 9.86 -6.14 -2.44
CA ARG A 225 9.96 -5.44 -3.73
C ARG A 225 9.41 -4.02 -3.66
N ALA A 226 8.25 -3.83 -3.02
CA ALA A 226 7.68 -2.49 -2.84
C ALA A 226 8.60 -1.57 -2.01
N LEU A 227 9.27 -2.09 -0.98
CA LEU A 227 10.27 -1.32 -0.21
C LEU A 227 11.52 -1.01 -1.01
N ASP A 228 11.99 -1.93 -1.86
CA ASP A 228 13.16 -1.69 -2.69
C ASP A 228 12.85 -0.63 -3.76
N GLU A 229 11.66 -0.65 -4.35
CA GLU A 229 11.14 0.42 -5.21
C GLU A 229 11.11 1.76 -4.45
N GLU A 230 10.55 1.77 -3.23
CA GLU A 230 10.54 2.97 -2.37
C GLU A 230 11.94 3.51 -2.08
N ARG A 231 12.90 2.64 -1.76
CA ARG A 231 14.30 3.03 -1.50
C ARG A 231 14.94 3.64 -2.74
N GLN A 232 14.68 3.07 -3.91
CA GLN A 232 15.17 3.63 -5.18
C GLN A 232 14.59 5.03 -5.41
N TYR A 233 13.29 5.22 -5.18
CA TYR A 233 12.66 6.55 -5.27
C TYR A 233 13.22 7.53 -4.23
N ALA A 234 13.45 7.10 -2.98
CA ALA A 234 14.04 7.94 -1.95
C ALA A 234 15.48 8.34 -2.27
N GLN A 235 16.27 7.43 -2.85
CA GLN A 235 17.64 7.71 -3.31
C GLN A 235 17.63 8.70 -4.49
N ALA A 236 16.74 8.51 -5.46
CA ALA A 236 16.57 9.45 -6.57
C ALA A 236 16.19 10.85 -6.05
N ALA A 237 15.16 10.94 -5.20
CA ALA A 237 14.70 12.20 -4.64
C ALA A 237 15.77 12.90 -3.79
N SER A 238 16.50 12.18 -2.94
CA SER A 238 17.59 12.76 -2.14
C SER A 238 18.74 13.27 -3.01
N SER A 239 19.07 12.59 -4.11
CA SER A 239 20.07 13.07 -5.06
C SER A 239 19.65 14.38 -5.74
N THR A 240 18.36 14.52 -6.08
CA THR A 240 17.81 15.75 -6.65
C THR A 240 17.82 16.90 -5.66
N LEU A 241 17.43 16.65 -4.40
CA LEU A 241 17.46 17.68 -3.35
C LEU A 241 18.88 18.17 -3.03
N LEU A 242 19.86 17.24 -2.96
CA LEU A 242 21.26 17.63 -2.78
C LEU A 242 21.78 18.46 -3.96
N GLN A 243 21.44 18.08 -5.20
CA GLN A 243 21.79 18.89 -6.37
C GLN A 243 21.15 20.28 -6.31
N ALA A 244 19.87 20.39 -5.95
CA ALA A 244 19.20 21.67 -5.80
C ALA A 244 19.86 22.54 -4.72
N PHE A 245 20.21 21.96 -3.57
CA PHE A 245 20.90 22.64 -2.49
C PHE A 245 22.28 23.17 -2.92
N PHE A 246 23.11 22.34 -3.56
CA PHE A 246 24.42 22.79 -4.04
C PHE A 246 24.33 23.82 -5.17
N THR A 247 23.34 23.69 -6.05
CA THR A 247 23.06 24.68 -7.10
C THR A 247 22.69 26.03 -6.49
N LEU A 248 21.83 26.05 -5.46
CA LEU A 248 21.47 27.26 -4.72
C LEU A 248 22.69 27.87 -3.99
N ALA A 249 23.61 27.04 -3.51
CA ALA A 249 24.84 27.49 -2.87
C ALA A 249 25.95 27.92 -3.86
N GLY A 250 25.69 27.92 -5.17
CA GLY A 250 26.68 28.25 -6.21
C GLY A 250 27.80 27.20 -6.37
N LEU A 251 27.66 26.04 -5.74
CA LEU A 251 28.61 24.94 -5.79
C LEU A 251 28.19 23.94 -6.86
N ARG A 252 29.05 23.68 -7.85
CA ARG A 252 28.84 22.59 -8.79
C ARG A 252 29.19 21.27 -8.11
N TYR A 253 28.19 20.64 -7.49
CA TYR A 253 28.32 19.27 -7.02
C TYR A 253 28.15 18.32 -8.21
N ALA A 254 29.24 17.73 -8.69
CA ALA A 254 29.16 16.56 -9.54
C ALA A 254 28.86 15.39 -8.61
N PRO A 255 27.62 14.88 -8.52
CA PRO A 255 27.37 13.75 -7.65
C PRO A 255 28.26 12.60 -8.11
N VAL A 256 29.04 12.06 -7.18
CA VAL A 256 29.50 10.69 -7.28
C VAL A 256 28.25 9.86 -7.06
N VAL A 257 27.45 9.67 -8.12
CA VAL A 257 26.41 8.66 -8.13
C VAL A 257 27.16 7.35 -7.94
N ARG A 258 27.19 6.86 -6.69
CA ARG A 258 27.58 5.48 -6.45
C ARG A 258 26.48 4.68 -7.12
N ALA A 259 26.72 4.29 -8.37
CA ALA A 259 25.79 3.51 -9.15
C ALA A 259 25.26 2.41 -8.24
N ALA A 260 23.93 2.38 -8.05
CA ALA A 260 23.30 1.22 -7.46
C ALA A 260 23.88 0.00 -8.18
N PRO A 261 24.27 -1.08 -7.47
CA PRO A 261 24.92 -2.21 -8.11
C PRO A 261 24.05 -2.65 -9.28
N ALA A 262 24.51 -2.37 -10.51
CA ALA A 262 23.81 -2.61 -11.77
C ALA A 262 23.62 -4.10 -12.07
N ALA A 263 23.87 -4.97 -11.08
CA ALA A 263 24.08 -6.39 -11.22
C ALA A 263 22.78 -7.23 -11.17
N ALA A 264 21.60 -6.62 -11.00
CA ALA A 264 20.33 -7.37 -11.03
C ALA A 264 19.30 -6.87 -12.07
N VAL A 265 19.59 -5.79 -12.78
CA VAL A 265 18.76 -5.27 -13.89
C VAL A 265 19.63 -4.89 -15.09
N ALA A 266 20.75 -5.59 -15.30
CA ALA A 266 21.31 -5.72 -16.63
C ALA A 266 20.39 -6.65 -17.43
N THR A 267 19.16 -6.19 -17.70
CA THR A 267 18.45 -6.66 -18.88
C THR A 267 19.42 -6.43 -20.03
N ASP A 268 19.72 -7.49 -20.78
CA ASP A 268 20.65 -7.41 -21.89
C ASP A 268 20.26 -6.22 -22.77
N LEU A 269 21.08 -5.16 -22.73
CA LEU A 269 20.82 -3.92 -23.45
C LEU A 269 20.64 -4.22 -24.95
N GLN A 270 21.30 -5.26 -25.44
CA GLN A 270 21.12 -5.75 -26.81
C GLN A 270 19.70 -6.31 -27.02
N ALA A 271 19.18 -7.12 -26.11
CA ALA A 271 17.79 -7.61 -26.17
C ALA A 271 16.76 -6.46 -26.08
N LEU A 272 17.01 -5.45 -25.24
CA LEU A 272 16.16 -4.25 -25.16
C LEU A 272 16.17 -3.48 -26.48
N ARG A 273 17.35 -3.25 -27.07
CA ARG A 273 17.52 -2.62 -28.39
C ARG A 273 16.79 -3.40 -29.48
N GLN A 274 16.94 -4.73 -29.52
CA GLN A 274 16.28 -5.58 -30.50
C GLN A 274 14.75 -5.51 -30.40
N THR A 275 14.22 -5.51 -29.16
CA THR A 275 12.79 -5.36 -28.90
C THR A 275 12.30 -4.00 -29.39
N ALA A 276 12.97 -2.91 -29.00
CA ALA A 276 12.61 -1.56 -29.39
C ALA A 276 12.70 -1.34 -30.91
N GLN A 277 13.75 -1.82 -31.57
CA GLN A 277 13.90 -1.75 -33.03
C GLN A 277 12.80 -2.53 -33.77
N THR A 278 12.39 -3.68 -33.23
CA THR A 278 11.29 -4.46 -33.80
C THR A 278 9.96 -3.71 -33.68
N LEU A 279 9.65 -3.16 -32.50
CA LEU A 279 8.46 -2.34 -32.30
C LEU A 279 8.48 -1.07 -33.16
N LEU A 280 9.65 -0.46 -33.35
CA LEU A 280 9.83 0.72 -34.19
C LEU A 280 9.55 0.43 -35.66
N ARG A 281 10.01 -0.71 -36.19
CA ARG A 281 9.72 -1.13 -37.57
C ARG A 281 8.23 -1.39 -37.83
N ASN A 282 7.49 -1.72 -36.78
CA ASN A 282 6.05 -1.94 -36.87
C ASN A 282 5.23 -0.64 -36.77
N GLN A 283 5.86 0.50 -36.47
CA GLN A 283 5.18 1.79 -36.47
C GLN A 283 4.92 2.27 -37.90
N PRO A 284 3.80 2.96 -38.17
CA PRO A 284 3.59 3.62 -39.46
C PRO A 284 4.73 4.59 -39.76
N ALA A 285 5.17 4.62 -41.01
CA ALA A 285 6.27 5.48 -41.45
C ALA A 285 6.02 6.94 -41.04
N GLY A 286 6.98 7.55 -40.34
CA GLY A 286 6.90 8.92 -39.86
C GLY A 286 5.99 9.14 -38.63
N ARG A 287 5.52 8.08 -37.96
CA ARG A 287 4.64 8.17 -36.78
C ARG A 287 5.15 7.38 -35.57
N ALA A 288 6.46 7.14 -35.46
CA ALA A 288 7.03 6.49 -34.29
C ALA A 288 6.81 7.33 -33.02
N VAL A 289 5.93 6.86 -32.14
CA VAL A 289 5.66 7.48 -30.83
C VAL A 289 6.23 6.60 -29.73
N VAL A 290 6.97 7.18 -28.81
CA VAL A 290 7.45 6.52 -27.58
C VAL A 290 6.79 7.17 -26.38
N ASN A 291 6.17 6.36 -25.52
CA ASN A 291 5.59 6.79 -24.26
C ASN A 291 6.52 6.40 -23.10
N LEU A 292 6.89 7.36 -22.26
CA LEU A 292 7.86 7.19 -21.17
C LEU A 292 7.17 7.25 -19.81
N ALA A 293 7.37 6.23 -18.98
CA ALA A 293 6.99 6.21 -17.57
C ALA A 293 5.52 6.63 -17.28
N GLY A 294 5.23 6.88 -16.00
CA GLY A 294 3.95 7.40 -15.53
C GLY A 294 2.75 6.46 -15.77
N ALA A 295 1.56 7.06 -15.81
CA ALA A 295 0.28 6.37 -16.04
C ALA A 295 -0.41 6.92 -17.28
N GLY A 296 -1.15 6.08 -18.01
CA GLY A 296 -1.85 6.49 -19.24
C GLY A 296 -1.07 6.10 -20.49
N GLU A 297 -1.23 4.84 -20.88
CA GLU A 297 -0.70 4.28 -22.12
C GLU A 297 -1.24 5.05 -23.33
N VAL A 298 -0.35 5.42 -24.24
CA VAL A 298 -0.74 6.04 -25.50
C VAL A 298 -0.98 4.94 -26.53
N SER A 299 -2.20 4.87 -27.04
CA SER A 299 -2.58 3.87 -28.04
C SER A 299 -1.63 3.91 -29.25
N GLY A 300 -1.09 2.75 -29.60
CA GLY A 300 -0.13 2.60 -30.70
C GLY A 300 1.30 3.04 -30.39
N ALA A 301 1.58 3.68 -29.25
CA ALA A 301 2.95 4.03 -28.87
C ALA A 301 3.77 2.81 -28.45
N ILE A 302 5.09 2.95 -28.47
CA ILE A 302 6.04 2.04 -27.83
C ILE A 302 6.17 2.49 -26.38
N ASN A 303 5.79 1.64 -25.42
CA ASN A 303 5.77 2.01 -24.01
C ASN A 303 7.09 1.61 -23.35
N LEU A 304 7.83 2.57 -22.81
CA LEU A 304 9.07 2.36 -22.05
C LEU A 304 8.74 2.46 -20.56
N ASN A 305 8.71 1.33 -19.86
CA ASN A 305 8.33 1.31 -18.45
C ASN A 305 9.08 0.19 -17.68
N PRO A 306 9.78 0.50 -16.57
CA PRO A 306 10.54 -0.48 -15.80
C PRO A 306 9.67 -1.37 -14.89
N LEU A 307 8.37 -1.10 -14.77
CA LEU A 307 7.51 -1.71 -13.75
C LEU A 307 7.27 -3.20 -14.02
N VAL A 308 8.04 -4.06 -13.35
CA VAL A 308 7.85 -5.53 -13.32
C VAL A 308 6.82 -5.95 -12.24
N GLY A 309 6.36 -5.03 -11.38
CA GLY A 309 5.46 -5.34 -10.25
C GLY A 309 4.10 -4.63 -10.23
N GLN A 310 3.93 -3.53 -10.98
CA GLN A 310 2.71 -2.70 -10.93
C GLN A 310 1.74 -2.95 -12.09
N GLN A 311 1.96 -4.02 -12.87
CA GLN A 311 1.14 -4.35 -14.05
C GLN A 311 -0.18 -4.98 -13.63
N VAL A 312 -1.20 -4.15 -13.44
CA VAL A 312 -2.59 -4.62 -13.30
C VAL A 312 -3.13 -5.11 -14.66
N GLN A 313 -2.60 -4.59 -15.77
CA GLN A 313 -3.00 -4.92 -17.14
C GLN A 313 -1.79 -5.08 -18.06
N ALA A 314 -1.96 -5.85 -19.14
CA ALA A 314 -0.93 -6.02 -20.17
C ALA A 314 -0.72 -4.71 -20.93
N ILE A 315 0.47 -4.12 -20.80
CA ILE A 315 0.84 -2.90 -21.52
C ILE A 315 1.22 -3.26 -22.96
N PRO A 316 0.52 -2.74 -23.99
CA PRO A 316 0.86 -3.03 -25.38
C PRO A 316 2.22 -2.42 -25.75
N ASN A 317 2.96 -3.08 -26.66
CA ASN A 317 4.25 -2.61 -27.18
C ASN A 317 5.26 -2.21 -26.08
N LEU A 318 5.29 -2.99 -24.99
CA LEU A 318 6.13 -2.71 -23.83
C LEU A 318 7.59 -3.07 -24.10
N VAL A 319 8.48 -2.12 -23.81
CA VAL A 319 9.91 -2.35 -23.59
C VAL A 319 10.16 -2.14 -22.09
N ARG A 320 10.60 -3.20 -21.41
CA ARG A 320 10.83 -3.23 -19.95
C ARG A 320 12.12 -2.51 -19.58
N ALA A 321 12.11 -1.18 -19.68
CA ALA A 321 13.25 -0.32 -19.39
C ALA A 321 12.81 1.00 -18.76
N GLY A 322 13.73 1.63 -18.02
CA GLY A 322 13.54 2.99 -17.49
C GLY A 322 13.52 4.06 -18.58
N ALA A 323 12.88 5.20 -18.31
CA ALA A 323 12.85 6.33 -19.22
C ALA A 323 14.25 6.86 -19.55
N GLU A 324 15.18 6.73 -18.60
CA GLU A 324 16.57 7.14 -18.70
C GLU A 324 17.33 6.42 -19.82
N MET A 325 16.90 5.20 -20.18
CA MET A 325 17.55 4.37 -21.20
C MET A 325 17.08 4.68 -22.62
N VAL A 326 16.14 5.61 -22.81
CA VAL A 326 15.54 5.90 -24.13
C VAL A 326 16.59 6.22 -25.20
N GLY A 327 17.65 6.95 -24.84
CA GLY A 327 18.73 7.29 -25.78
C GLY A 327 19.68 6.13 -26.10
N GLU A 328 19.69 5.09 -25.28
CA GLU A 328 20.54 3.91 -25.47
C GLU A 328 19.82 2.80 -26.23
N ILE A 329 18.51 2.71 -26.07
CA ILE A 329 17.66 1.65 -26.61
C ILE A 329 17.19 1.96 -28.04
N PHE A 330 16.83 3.22 -28.30
CA PHE A 330 16.38 3.65 -29.63
C PHE A 330 17.55 4.19 -30.46
N PRO A 331 17.64 3.86 -31.76
CA PRO A 331 18.63 4.49 -32.64
C PRO A 331 18.47 6.02 -32.66
N ALA A 332 19.57 6.74 -32.82
CA ALA A 332 19.53 8.19 -32.89
C ALA A 332 18.67 8.67 -34.07
N GLY A 333 17.83 9.68 -33.85
CA GLY A 333 17.00 10.26 -34.91
C GLY A 333 15.86 9.36 -35.40
N SER A 334 15.49 8.32 -34.66
CA SER A 334 14.55 7.30 -35.11
C SER A 334 13.11 7.49 -34.60
N VAL A 335 12.90 8.37 -33.62
CA VAL A 335 11.60 8.64 -33.00
C VAL A 335 11.02 9.97 -33.49
N ASN A 336 9.71 10.01 -33.77
CA ASN A 336 9.02 11.22 -34.22
C ASN A 336 8.51 12.06 -33.04
N ARG A 337 7.93 11.37 -32.05
CA ARG A 337 7.30 12.01 -30.89
C ARG A 337 7.59 11.19 -29.62
N ILE A 338 7.93 11.89 -28.56
CA ILE A 338 8.02 11.34 -27.22
C ILE A 338 6.92 11.94 -26.36
N VAL A 339 6.23 11.10 -25.60
CA VAL A 339 5.19 11.50 -24.66
C VAL A 339 5.45 10.87 -23.30
N ALA A 340 4.94 11.49 -22.25
CA ALA A 340 4.91 10.93 -20.91
C ALA A 340 3.68 11.50 -20.20
N ASN A 341 2.90 10.66 -19.53
CA ASN A 341 1.64 11.06 -18.89
C ASN A 341 1.67 10.72 -17.40
N ASP A 342 1.13 11.60 -16.57
CA ASP A 342 0.99 11.42 -15.11
C ASP A 342 2.27 10.93 -14.42
N VAL A 343 3.43 11.45 -14.82
CA VAL A 343 4.71 11.08 -14.20
C VAL A 343 4.80 11.70 -12.82
N ILE A 344 5.16 10.90 -11.81
CA ILE A 344 5.30 11.39 -10.43
C ILE A 344 6.66 12.10 -10.27
N LEU A 345 6.70 13.18 -9.48
CA LEU A 345 7.96 13.88 -9.18
C LEU A 345 8.97 12.92 -8.55
N GLY A 346 10.22 12.96 -9.04
CA GLY A 346 11.30 12.08 -8.58
C GLY A 346 11.27 10.66 -9.17
N GLN A 347 10.22 10.27 -9.91
CA GLN A 347 10.15 8.96 -10.57
C GLN A 347 11.17 8.84 -11.72
N VAL A 348 11.46 9.95 -12.39
CA VAL A 348 12.32 10.01 -13.58
C VAL A 348 13.46 11.00 -13.33
N ASN A 349 14.69 10.60 -13.66
CA ASN A 349 15.81 11.52 -13.75
C ASN A 349 15.71 12.30 -15.06
N TRP A 350 15.08 13.47 -15.01
CA TRP A 350 14.82 14.29 -16.20
C TRP A 350 16.08 14.78 -16.90
N ALA A 351 17.18 15.02 -16.19
CA ALA A 351 18.43 15.43 -16.81
C ALA A 351 18.98 14.35 -17.76
N THR A 352 19.00 13.09 -17.32
CA THR A 352 19.42 11.96 -18.15
C THR A 352 18.40 11.65 -19.24
N THR A 353 17.12 11.57 -18.86
CA THR A 353 16.02 11.25 -19.77
C THR A 353 15.91 12.29 -20.90
N ALA A 354 16.02 13.58 -20.62
CA ALA A 354 15.98 14.63 -21.64
C ALA A 354 17.11 14.48 -22.67
N ARG A 355 18.34 14.16 -22.26
CA ARG A 355 19.43 13.88 -23.20
C ARG A 355 19.15 12.64 -24.05
N GLY A 356 18.62 11.59 -23.43
CA GLY A 356 18.19 10.40 -24.16
C GLY A 356 17.11 10.70 -25.20
N CYS A 357 16.08 11.47 -24.81
CA CYS A 357 15.04 11.94 -25.71
C CYS A 357 15.61 12.74 -26.87
N PHE A 358 16.56 13.65 -26.59
CA PHE A 358 17.23 14.43 -27.61
C PHE A 358 17.98 13.53 -28.60
N THR A 359 18.67 12.50 -28.15
CA THR A 359 19.34 11.53 -29.04
C THR A 359 18.33 10.77 -29.90
N ALA A 360 17.29 10.19 -29.28
CA ALA A 360 16.34 9.32 -29.95
C ALA A 360 15.43 10.05 -30.97
N LEU A 361 15.03 11.30 -30.68
CA LEU A 361 14.17 12.08 -31.57
C LEU A 361 14.88 12.46 -32.88
N ARG A 362 14.16 12.45 -34.00
CA ARG A 362 14.61 13.09 -35.26
C ARG A 362 14.59 14.61 -35.15
N SER A 363 15.30 15.31 -36.05
CA SER A 363 15.16 16.76 -36.19
C SER A 363 13.70 17.13 -36.51
N GLY A 364 13.18 18.17 -35.87
CA GLY A 364 11.76 18.54 -35.87
C GLY A 364 10.85 17.60 -35.04
N GLY A 365 11.42 16.60 -34.35
CA GLY A 365 10.69 15.73 -33.44
C GLY A 365 10.22 16.47 -32.19
N THR A 366 9.13 16.01 -31.59
CA THR A 366 8.48 16.68 -30.45
C THR A 366 8.54 15.84 -29.18
N VAL A 367 8.60 16.52 -28.02
CA VAL A 367 8.42 15.91 -26.71
C VAL A 367 7.28 16.61 -25.97
N SER A 368 6.45 15.84 -25.27
CA SER A 368 5.32 16.35 -24.47
C SER A 368 5.21 15.55 -23.17
N ILE A 369 5.47 16.18 -22.03
CA ILE A 369 5.51 15.53 -20.73
C ILE A 369 4.45 16.16 -19.82
N ALA A 370 3.50 15.36 -19.35
CA ALA A 370 2.51 15.74 -18.35
C ALA A 370 2.90 15.13 -16.98
N PRO A 371 3.27 15.94 -15.98
CA PRO A 371 3.47 15.47 -14.62
C PRO A 371 2.14 15.21 -13.89
N TYR A 372 2.21 14.42 -12.82
CA TYR A 372 1.07 14.10 -11.96
C TYR A 372 0.56 15.35 -11.21
N ALA A 373 -0.76 15.53 -11.17
CA ALA A 373 -1.43 16.77 -10.78
C ALA A 373 -1.11 17.31 -9.37
N GLY A 374 -0.60 16.48 -8.46
CA GLY A 374 -0.37 16.86 -7.05
C GLY A 374 0.84 17.77 -6.78
N GLN A 375 1.81 17.87 -7.70
CA GLN A 375 3.10 18.59 -7.48
C GLN A 375 3.54 19.40 -8.71
N LEU A 376 2.59 20.11 -9.31
CA LEU A 376 2.65 20.52 -10.71
C LEU A 376 3.73 21.56 -11.03
N ALA A 377 3.87 22.64 -10.25
CA ALA A 377 4.73 23.77 -10.62
C ALA A 377 6.24 23.45 -10.60
N GLU A 378 6.74 22.88 -9.50
CA GLU A 378 8.16 22.51 -9.36
C GLU A 378 8.56 21.43 -10.39
N HIS A 379 7.69 20.44 -10.59
CA HIS A 379 7.95 19.35 -11.53
C HIS A 379 7.99 19.87 -12.98
N LEU A 380 7.04 20.73 -13.38
CA LEU A 380 7.05 21.36 -14.69
C LEU A 380 8.35 22.14 -14.94
N GLU A 381 8.83 22.91 -13.96
CA GLU A 381 10.08 23.66 -14.12
C GLU A 381 11.30 22.75 -14.21
N ALA A 382 11.36 21.69 -13.40
CA ALA A 382 12.44 20.70 -13.46
C ALA A 382 12.51 20.02 -14.84
N ILE A 383 11.35 19.64 -15.42
CA ILE A 383 11.27 19.06 -16.77
C ILE A 383 11.72 20.09 -17.81
N ALA A 384 11.19 21.32 -17.75
CA ALA A 384 11.52 22.37 -18.71
C ALA A 384 13.01 22.72 -18.70
N ALA A 385 13.60 22.86 -17.52
CA ALA A 385 15.04 23.11 -17.35
C ALA A 385 15.89 21.98 -17.93
N ALA A 386 15.51 20.72 -17.71
CA ALA A 386 16.20 19.57 -18.26
C ALA A 386 16.13 19.52 -19.80
N LEU A 387 14.95 19.80 -20.39
CA LEU A 387 14.78 19.86 -21.85
C LEU A 387 15.61 20.98 -22.48
N ARG A 388 15.61 22.20 -21.90
CA ARG A 388 16.46 23.30 -22.36
C ARG A 388 17.94 22.91 -22.31
N SER A 389 18.37 22.31 -21.21
CA SER A 389 19.76 21.87 -21.00
C SER A 389 20.19 20.78 -21.98
N ALA A 390 19.26 19.94 -22.44
CA ALA A 390 19.53 18.93 -23.47
C ALA A 390 19.58 19.49 -24.91
N GLY A 391 19.27 20.78 -25.10
CA GLY A 391 19.34 21.46 -26.40
C GLY A 391 18.01 21.57 -27.14
N PHE A 392 16.89 21.21 -26.51
CA PHE A 392 15.57 21.42 -27.11
C PHE A 392 15.25 22.91 -27.28
N ARG A 393 14.48 23.23 -28.31
CA ARG A 393 13.94 24.57 -28.58
C ARG A 393 12.45 24.62 -28.30
N ASN A 394 11.92 25.84 -28.21
CA ASN A 394 10.50 26.10 -27.96
C ASN A 394 9.98 25.35 -26.72
N VAL A 395 10.78 25.32 -25.65
CA VAL A 395 10.40 24.67 -24.40
C VAL A 395 9.36 25.52 -23.70
N ALA A 396 8.11 25.06 -23.69
CA ALA A 396 6.97 25.79 -23.16
C ALA A 396 6.21 24.95 -22.11
N VAL A 397 5.71 25.63 -21.08
CA VAL A 397 4.76 25.05 -20.13
C VAL A 397 3.37 25.44 -20.60
N GLU A 398 2.63 24.49 -21.14
CA GLU A 398 1.32 24.72 -21.74
C GLU A 398 0.19 24.44 -20.75
N ALA A 399 -0.72 25.40 -20.62
CA ALA A 399 -1.87 25.38 -19.70
C ALA A 399 -1.52 25.06 -18.24
N GLY A 400 -0.25 25.25 -17.84
CA GLY A 400 0.24 24.82 -16.54
C GLY A 400 0.15 23.32 -16.29
N ARG A 401 0.03 22.48 -17.34
CA ARG A 401 -0.23 21.03 -17.22
C ARG A 401 0.79 20.14 -17.91
N PHE A 402 1.48 20.62 -18.92
CA PHE A 402 2.46 19.82 -19.64
C PHE A 402 3.60 20.68 -20.16
N VAL A 403 4.78 20.08 -20.28
CA VAL A 403 5.95 20.70 -20.91
C VAL A 403 6.08 20.15 -22.32
N THR A 404 6.10 21.04 -23.31
CA THR A 404 6.36 20.70 -24.71
C THR A 404 7.71 21.24 -25.15
N ALA A 405 8.37 20.56 -26.09
CA ALA A 405 9.56 21.06 -26.76
C ALA A 405 9.80 20.40 -28.12
N ILE A 406 10.66 21.02 -28.93
CA ILE A 406 11.03 20.57 -30.27
C ILE A 406 12.53 20.33 -30.34
N LYS A 407 12.95 19.20 -30.90
CA LYS A 407 14.35 18.98 -31.27
C LYS A 407 14.64 19.77 -32.56
N PRO A 408 15.63 20.67 -32.57
CA PRO A 408 15.92 21.54 -33.71
C PRO A 408 16.32 20.79 -34.98
#